data_AF-A0A7J5WSV4-F1
#
_entry.id   AF-A0A7J5WSV4-F1
#
_cell.length_a   1.000
_cell.length_b   1.000
_cell.length_c   1.000
_cell.angle_alpha   90.00
_cell.angle_beta   90.00
_cell.angle_gamma   90.00
#
_symmetry.space_group_name_H-M   'P 1'
#
loop_
_entity.id
_entity.type
_entity.pdbx_description
1 polymer ?
#
loop_
_entity_poly.entity_id
_entity_poly.type
_entity_poly.pdbx_seq_one_letter_code
_entity_poly.pdbx_strand_id
1 'polypeptide(L)'
;MSTKKYSVAALAAAALTLTTACGTAATDPVAAPSSSASPFGAREVKKAEAQVGERELALHGVLSIPSTVDRIAAEEAARQALPYAFTYRTGCQYIRTWDAALWPLYRGDGALTRDRDDERWFRSNPGAASDRTCYQLANIPTVDDPTVSTPYRWRDGDRNLVRVQGVTFELPHDIPERGVALRVAN
;
A
#
# COMPACT_ATOMS: atom_id res chain seq x y z
N MET A 1 20.72 46.06 -22.71
CA MET A 1 20.19 46.93 -21.64
C MET A 1 18.83 47.46 -22.06
N SER A 2 17.76 47.04 -21.40
CA SER A 2 16.50 47.77 -21.36
C SER A 2 15.65 47.21 -20.24
N THR A 3 15.63 47.97 -19.14
CA THR A 3 14.85 47.76 -17.93
C THR A 3 13.36 47.99 -18.17
N LYS A 4 12.52 47.05 -17.74
CA LYS A 4 11.09 47.33 -17.47
C LYS A 4 10.68 46.70 -16.15
N LYS A 5 10.53 47.55 -15.14
CA LYS A 5 9.78 47.28 -13.90
C LYS A 5 8.34 47.71 -14.15
N TYR A 6 7.38 46.85 -13.85
CA TYR A 6 5.98 47.26 -13.70
C TYR A 6 5.45 46.70 -12.38
N SER A 7 5.24 47.62 -11.45
CA SER A 7 4.32 47.48 -10.34
C SER A 7 2.89 47.53 -10.89
N VAL A 8 2.02 46.61 -10.49
CA VAL A 8 0.57 46.80 -10.54
C VAL A 8 0.01 46.40 -9.19
N ALA A 9 -0.53 47.41 -8.51
CA ALA A 9 -1.29 47.32 -7.28
C ALA A 9 -2.76 47.08 -7.58
N ALA A 10 -3.46 46.57 -6.55
CA ALA A 10 -4.87 46.80 -6.20
C ALA A 10 -5.95 46.28 -7.19
N LEU A 11 -6.75 45.28 -6.81
CA LEU A 11 -7.93 45.28 -5.91
C LEU A 11 -9.25 45.66 -6.58
N ALA A 12 -10.19 44.72 -6.41
CA ALA A 12 -11.65 44.84 -6.31
C ALA A 12 -12.52 44.95 -7.58
N ALA A 13 -13.44 43.98 -7.73
CA ALA A 13 -14.92 44.12 -7.69
C ALA A 13 -15.55 42.90 -8.41
N ALA A 14 -16.21 41.96 -7.73
CA ALA A 14 -17.63 41.98 -7.33
C ALA A 14 -18.63 41.98 -8.51
N ALA A 15 -19.32 40.85 -8.70
CA ALA A 15 -20.65 40.81 -9.31
C ALA A 15 -21.42 39.58 -8.79
N LEU A 16 -22.23 39.80 -7.75
CA LEU A 16 -23.27 38.88 -7.30
C LEU A 16 -24.50 39.04 -8.21
N THR A 17 -24.99 37.94 -8.76
CA THR A 17 -26.34 37.84 -9.33
C THR A 17 -27.35 37.75 -8.19
N LEU A 18 -28.14 38.82 -7.97
CA LEU A 18 -29.31 38.80 -7.11
C LEU A 18 -30.52 38.24 -7.88
N THR A 19 -31.05 37.11 -7.43
CA THR A 19 -32.45 36.72 -7.64
C THR A 19 -33.33 37.34 -6.57
N THR A 20 -34.40 37.96 -7.04
CA THR A 20 -35.50 38.60 -6.33
C THR A 20 -36.32 37.63 -5.49
N ALA A 21 -36.52 37.93 -4.20
CA ALA A 21 -37.77 37.67 -3.48
C ALA A 21 -37.84 38.53 -2.20
N CYS A 22 -39.00 39.15 -2.02
CA CYS A 22 -39.38 40.06 -0.94
C CYS A 22 -39.66 39.28 0.35
N GLY A 23 -39.17 39.76 1.50
CA GLY A 23 -39.48 39.21 2.81
C GLY A 23 -38.68 39.90 3.91
N THR A 24 -39.35 40.73 4.69
CA THR A 24 -38.82 41.41 5.89
C THR A 24 -38.33 40.43 6.94
N ALA A 25 -37.04 40.46 7.26
CA ALA A 25 -36.50 40.12 8.57
C ALA A 25 -35.13 40.80 8.73
N ALA A 26 -34.89 41.43 9.90
CA ALA A 26 -33.62 42.01 10.27
C ALA A 26 -32.50 40.98 10.13
N THR A 27 -31.45 41.31 9.38
CA THR A 27 -30.24 40.47 9.31
C THR A 27 -29.34 40.85 10.47
N ASP A 28 -29.37 40.03 11.53
CA ASP A 28 -28.27 39.91 12.48
C ASP A 28 -26.96 39.64 11.70
N PRO A 29 -25.81 40.19 12.13
CA PRO A 29 -24.55 39.89 11.49
C PRO A 29 -24.26 38.40 11.65
N VAL A 30 -24.22 37.67 10.52
CA VAL A 30 -23.77 36.28 10.48
C VAL A 30 -22.33 36.27 10.97
N ALA A 31 -22.13 35.73 12.17
CA ALA A 31 -20.81 35.51 12.74
C ALA A 31 -19.97 34.72 11.74
N ALA A 32 -18.75 35.20 11.46
CA ALA A 32 -17.75 34.41 10.75
C ALA A 32 -17.61 33.04 11.45
N PRO A 33 -17.42 31.93 10.73
CA PRO A 33 -17.18 30.64 11.36
C PRO A 33 -15.95 30.80 12.26
N SER A 34 -16.19 30.79 13.57
CA SER A 34 -15.16 30.84 14.58
C SER A 34 -14.16 29.74 14.26
N SER A 35 -12.92 30.12 14.00
CA SER A 35 -11.83 29.16 13.91
C SER A 35 -11.74 28.46 15.26
N SER A 36 -12.34 27.27 15.35
CA SER A 36 -12.22 26.40 16.52
C SER A 36 -10.76 26.01 16.63
N ALA A 37 -10.02 26.72 17.48
CA ALA A 37 -8.75 26.23 17.97
C ALA A 37 -9.02 24.86 18.59
N SER A 38 -8.33 23.83 18.09
CA SER A 38 -8.43 22.49 18.67
C SER A 38 -8.17 22.61 20.19
N PRO A 39 -9.00 22.02 21.07
CA PRO A 39 -8.88 22.22 22.52
C PRO A 39 -7.60 21.58 23.10
N PHE A 40 -6.82 20.90 22.26
CA PHE A 40 -5.59 20.21 22.62
C PHE A 40 -4.37 21.00 22.17
N GLY A 41 -3.34 21.04 23.01
CA GLY A 41 -2.07 21.64 22.64
C GLY A 41 -1.43 20.87 21.47
N ALA A 42 -0.69 21.56 20.59
CA ALA A 42 -0.03 20.93 19.43
C ALA A 42 0.85 19.71 19.81
N ARG A 43 1.40 19.69 21.02
CA ARG A 43 2.17 18.57 21.56
C ARG A 43 1.29 17.34 21.88
N GLU A 44 0.08 17.55 22.37
CA GLU A 44 -0.87 16.49 22.70
C GLU A 44 -1.42 15.85 21.42
N VAL A 45 -1.71 16.66 20.40
CA VAL A 45 -2.10 16.18 19.07
C VAL A 45 -1.00 15.29 18.48
N LYS A 46 0.25 15.76 18.45
CA LYS A 46 1.38 14.96 17.95
C LYS A 46 1.58 13.65 18.73
N LYS A 47 1.35 13.66 20.04
CA LYS A 47 1.43 12.45 20.87
C LYS A 47 0.31 11.46 20.51
N ALA A 48 -0.92 11.93 20.31
CA ALA A 48 -2.03 11.10 19.90
C ALA A 48 -1.80 10.50 18.49
N GLU A 49 -1.31 11.31 17.54
CA GLU A 49 -0.94 10.85 16.20
C GLU A 49 0.15 9.77 16.24
N ALA A 50 1.19 9.95 17.08
CA ALA A 50 2.23 8.95 17.27
C ALA A 50 1.66 7.62 17.80
N GLN A 51 0.74 7.66 18.78
CA GLN A 51 0.10 6.47 19.32
C GLN A 51 -0.76 5.74 18.29
N VAL A 52 -1.45 6.47 17.41
CA VAL A 52 -2.20 5.88 16.30
C VAL A 52 -1.25 5.20 15.32
N GLY A 53 -0.15 5.86 14.95
CA GLY A 53 0.87 5.28 14.07
C GLY A 53 1.53 4.03 14.66
N GLU A 54 1.86 4.04 15.96
CA GLU A 54 2.39 2.87 16.65
C GLU A 54 1.41 1.69 16.63
N ARG A 55 0.12 1.96 16.84
CA ARG A 55 -0.92 0.93 16.78
C ARG A 55 -1.06 0.35 15.38
N GLU A 56 -1.03 1.21 14.35
CA GLU A 56 -1.09 0.77 12.96
C GLU A 56 0.11 -0.12 12.61
N LEU A 57 1.33 0.30 12.96
CA LEU A 57 2.53 -0.50 12.76
C LEU A 57 2.45 -1.85 13.48
N ALA A 58 1.92 -1.88 14.71
CA ALA A 58 1.71 -3.14 15.43
C ALA A 58 0.80 -4.12 14.66
N LEU A 59 -0.24 -3.63 13.98
CA LEU A 59 -1.12 -4.46 13.14
C LEU A 59 -0.37 -5.04 11.93
N HIS A 60 0.49 -4.26 11.28
CA HIS A 60 1.36 -4.77 10.21
C HIS A 60 2.33 -5.82 10.73
N GLY A 61 2.89 -5.61 11.93
CA GLY A 61 3.77 -6.57 12.59
C GLY A 61 3.09 -7.93 12.85
N VAL A 62 1.84 -7.93 13.32
CA VAL A 62 1.05 -9.16 13.52
C VAL A 62 0.94 -9.96 12.21
N LEU A 63 0.73 -9.27 11.10
CA LEU A 63 0.59 -9.87 9.78
C LEU A 63 1.93 -10.18 9.11
N SER A 64 3.05 -9.77 9.72
CA SER A 64 4.40 -9.95 9.19
C SER A 64 4.55 -9.33 7.78
N ILE A 65 3.96 -8.16 7.58
CA ILE A 65 4.04 -7.38 6.34
C ILE A 65 4.67 -6.00 6.61
N PRO A 66 5.36 -5.41 5.62
CA PRO A 66 5.79 -4.01 5.69
C PRO A 66 4.63 -3.02 5.82
N SER A 67 4.91 -1.82 6.34
CA SER A 67 3.95 -0.71 6.43
C SER A 67 3.51 -0.16 5.08
N THR A 68 4.26 -0.40 4.01
CA THR A 68 3.90 0.01 2.64
C THR A 68 2.81 -0.85 2.03
N VAL A 69 2.60 -2.06 2.55
CA VAL A 69 1.63 -3.03 2.03
C VAL A 69 0.22 -2.67 2.51
N ASP A 70 -0.78 -2.74 1.65
CA ASP A 70 -2.17 -2.54 2.05
C ASP A 70 -2.65 -3.70 2.92
N ARG A 71 -2.66 -3.46 4.23
CA ARG A 71 -3.10 -4.41 5.24
C ARG A 71 -4.51 -4.93 4.99
N ILE A 72 -5.45 -4.03 4.69
CA ILE A 72 -6.87 -4.38 4.57
C ILE A 72 -7.08 -5.28 3.35
N ALA A 73 -6.43 -4.94 2.24
CA ALA A 73 -6.47 -5.78 1.03
C ALA A 73 -5.80 -7.14 1.26
N ALA A 74 -4.69 -7.20 2.01
CA ALA A 74 -4.03 -8.47 2.33
C ALA A 74 -4.89 -9.36 3.24
N GLU A 75 -5.57 -8.77 4.23
CA GLU A 75 -6.54 -9.49 5.08
C GLU A 75 -7.74 -9.99 4.27
N GLU A 76 -8.26 -9.18 3.35
CA GLU A 76 -9.36 -9.57 2.48
C GLU A 76 -8.97 -10.71 1.53
N ALA A 77 -7.79 -10.65 0.94
CA ALA A 77 -7.25 -11.75 0.12
C ALA A 77 -7.16 -13.04 0.94
N ALA A 78 -6.66 -12.96 2.18
CA ALA A 78 -6.59 -14.12 3.06
C ALA A 78 -7.97 -14.69 3.40
N ARG A 79 -8.98 -13.83 3.63
CA ARG A 79 -10.39 -14.26 3.84
C ARG A 79 -10.95 -15.03 2.64
N GLN A 80 -10.53 -14.67 1.43
CA GLN A 80 -10.96 -15.32 0.19
C GLN A 80 -10.05 -16.49 -0.23
N ALA A 81 -9.08 -16.89 0.61
CA ALA A 81 -8.06 -17.89 0.28
C ALA A 81 -7.27 -17.56 -1.00
N LEU A 82 -7.06 -16.27 -1.28
CA LEU A 82 -6.23 -15.79 -2.38
C LEU A 82 -4.83 -15.45 -1.86
N PRO A 83 -3.76 -15.87 -2.56
CA PRO A 83 -2.43 -15.37 -2.27
C PRO A 83 -2.36 -13.87 -2.53
N TYR A 84 -1.58 -13.14 -1.73
CA TYR A 84 -1.37 -11.71 -1.86
C TYR A 84 0.08 -11.43 -2.22
N ALA A 85 0.32 -10.81 -3.38
CA ALA A 85 1.67 -10.50 -3.83
C ALA A 85 2.00 -9.03 -3.60
N PHE A 86 3.21 -8.73 -3.15
CA PHE A 86 3.67 -7.36 -2.96
C PHE A 86 5.17 -7.22 -3.21
N THR A 87 5.58 -6.00 -3.55
CA THR A 87 6.99 -5.63 -3.64
C THR A 87 7.41 -4.90 -2.38
N TYR A 88 8.57 -5.24 -1.87
CA TYR A 88 9.21 -4.49 -0.80
C TYR A 88 10.41 -3.73 -1.37
N ARG A 89 10.25 -2.41 -1.47
CA ARG A 89 11.28 -1.43 -1.83
C ARG A 89 12.11 -1.80 -3.07
N THR A 90 13.36 -2.19 -2.86
CA THR A 90 14.42 -2.40 -3.87
C THR A 90 14.15 -3.53 -4.87
N GLY A 91 12.90 -4.01 -4.95
CA GLY A 91 12.45 -5.02 -5.90
C GLY A 91 12.23 -6.40 -5.28
N CYS A 92 12.29 -6.52 -3.95
CA CYS A 92 12.06 -7.78 -3.26
C CYS A 92 10.58 -8.16 -3.34
N GLN A 93 10.25 -9.07 -4.25
CA GLN A 93 8.87 -9.52 -4.43
C GLN A 93 8.55 -10.72 -3.53
N TYR A 94 7.34 -10.73 -2.98
CA TYR A 94 6.85 -11.77 -2.09
C TYR A 94 5.44 -12.19 -2.47
N ILE A 95 5.12 -13.45 -2.18
CA ILE A 95 3.75 -13.94 -2.02
C ILE A 95 3.51 -14.18 -0.54
N ARG A 96 2.37 -13.72 -0.06
CA ARG A 96 1.82 -14.09 1.24
C ARG A 96 0.61 -14.99 1.03
N THR A 97 0.64 -16.19 1.60
CA THR A 97 -0.51 -17.10 1.59
C THR A 97 -1.42 -16.85 2.79
N TRP A 98 -2.63 -17.38 2.75
CA TRP A 98 -3.67 -17.13 3.77
C TRP A 98 -3.32 -17.66 5.17
N ASP A 99 -2.40 -18.62 5.26
CA ASP A 99 -1.77 -19.06 6.52
C ASP A 99 -0.70 -18.08 7.05
N ALA A 100 -0.67 -16.87 6.48
CA ALA A 100 0.32 -15.82 6.71
C ALA A 100 1.77 -16.23 6.40
N ALA A 101 2.00 -17.32 5.66
CA ALA A 101 3.33 -17.68 5.23
C ALA A 101 3.86 -16.74 4.16
N LEU A 102 5.14 -16.40 4.26
CA LEU A 102 5.83 -15.52 3.32
C LEU A 102 6.74 -16.33 2.39
N TRP A 103 6.61 -16.08 1.08
CA TRP A 103 7.32 -16.80 0.04
C TRP A 103 8.02 -15.80 -0.89
N PRO A 104 9.35 -15.63 -0.78
CA PRO A 104 10.12 -14.73 -1.62
C PRO A 104 10.15 -15.21 -3.07
N LEU A 105 9.90 -14.30 -4.00
CA LEU A 105 9.98 -14.51 -5.45
C LEU A 105 11.35 -14.11 -6.03
N TYR A 106 12.29 -13.67 -5.21
CA TYR A 106 13.64 -13.29 -5.63
C TYR A 106 14.71 -14.33 -5.23
N ARG A 107 14.27 -15.50 -4.73
CA ARG A 107 15.14 -16.66 -4.42
C ARG A 107 14.54 -17.95 -4.98
N GLY A 108 15.39 -18.94 -5.22
CA GLY A 108 15.01 -20.27 -5.71
C GLY A 108 14.67 -20.31 -7.21
N ASP A 109 14.38 -21.51 -7.71
CA ASP A 109 14.02 -21.74 -9.11
C ASP A 109 12.49 -21.69 -9.26
N GLY A 110 11.83 -22.84 -9.32
CA GLY A 110 10.37 -22.94 -9.31
C GLY A 110 9.77 -23.14 -7.92
N ALA A 111 10.34 -24.06 -7.14
CA ALA A 111 9.87 -24.36 -5.78
C ALA A 111 10.21 -23.20 -4.83
N LEU A 112 9.18 -22.58 -4.26
CA LEU A 112 9.35 -21.52 -3.28
C LEU A 112 9.62 -22.12 -1.90
N THR A 113 10.47 -21.42 -1.14
CA THR A 113 10.80 -21.77 0.25
C THR A 113 10.25 -20.70 1.17
N ARG A 114 9.59 -21.10 2.26
CA ARG A 114 9.02 -20.17 3.23
C ARG A 114 10.12 -19.40 3.94
N ASP A 115 10.04 -18.06 3.94
CA ASP A 115 11.05 -17.21 4.56
C ASP A 115 10.65 -16.81 5.99
N ARG A 116 11.09 -17.62 6.94
CA ARG A 116 10.84 -17.41 8.37
C ARG A 116 11.60 -16.21 8.95
N ASP A 117 12.73 -15.87 8.36
CA ASP A 117 13.54 -14.76 8.82
C ASP A 117 12.91 -13.44 8.42
N ASP A 118 12.37 -13.36 7.20
CA ASP A 118 11.61 -12.22 6.71
C ASP A 118 10.29 -12.05 7.46
N GLU A 119 9.58 -13.15 7.74
CA GLU A 119 8.40 -13.13 8.62
C GLU A 119 8.73 -12.53 9.99
N ARG A 120 9.84 -12.96 10.61
CA ARG A 120 10.27 -12.45 11.91
C ARG A 120 10.71 -10.99 11.82
N TRP A 121 11.42 -10.62 10.76
CA TRP A 121 11.93 -9.28 10.58
C TRP A 121 10.79 -8.28 10.38
N PHE A 122 9.82 -8.56 9.50
CA PHE A 122 8.65 -7.71 9.30
C PHE A 122 7.78 -7.62 10.56
N ARG A 123 7.69 -8.71 11.35
CA ARG A 123 7.00 -8.68 12.62
C ARG A 123 7.61 -7.71 13.62
N SER A 124 8.95 -7.70 13.71
CA SER A 124 9.67 -6.83 14.64
C SER A 124 9.89 -5.41 14.10
N ASN A 125 9.86 -5.23 12.78
CA ASN A 125 10.25 -3.98 12.12
C ASN A 125 9.29 -3.60 10.97
N PRO A 126 7.96 -3.54 11.18
CA PRO A 126 7.00 -3.33 10.11
C PRO A 126 7.18 -1.97 9.41
N GLY A 127 7.63 -0.95 10.14
CA GLY A 127 7.90 0.39 9.59
C GLY A 127 9.32 0.60 9.08
N ALA A 128 10.21 -0.37 9.22
CA ALA A 128 11.61 -0.16 8.88
C ALA A 128 11.84 -0.17 7.37
N ALA A 129 12.75 0.71 6.94
CA ALA A 129 13.42 0.58 5.66
C ALA A 129 14.55 -0.44 5.79
N SER A 130 14.64 -1.37 4.85
CA SER A 130 15.81 -2.22 4.68
C SER A 130 16.42 -1.97 3.31
N ASP A 131 17.74 -1.90 3.28
CA ASP A 131 18.63 -1.84 2.12
C ASP A 131 18.89 -3.24 1.53
N ARG A 132 17.94 -4.16 1.72
CA ARG A 132 18.08 -5.54 1.25
C ARG A 132 18.34 -5.60 -0.24
N THR A 133 19.38 -6.35 -0.58
CA THR A 133 19.68 -6.70 -1.96
C THR A 133 18.86 -7.92 -2.34
N CYS A 134 17.97 -7.75 -3.31
CA CYS A 134 17.21 -8.84 -3.89
C CYS A 134 17.74 -9.13 -5.28
N TYR A 135 18.08 -10.40 -5.52
CA TYR A 135 18.65 -10.83 -6.77
C TYR A 135 17.55 -11.13 -7.78
N GLN A 136 17.73 -10.68 -9.02
CA GLN A 136 16.92 -11.16 -10.13
C GLN A 136 17.29 -12.61 -10.43
N LEU A 137 16.27 -13.43 -10.65
CA LEU A 137 16.47 -14.85 -10.90
C LEU A 137 16.56 -15.10 -12.40
N ALA A 138 17.68 -15.70 -12.80
CA ALA A 138 17.95 -16.02 -14.20
C ALA A 138 17.14 -17.23 -14.70
N ASN A 139 16.81 -18.17 -13.80
CA ASN A 139 16.35 -19.52 -14.19
C ASN A 139 14.96 -19.87 -13.63
N ILE A 140 13.95 -19.05 -13.91
CA ILE A 140 12.57 -19.44 -13.59
C ILE A 140 12.14 -20.56 -14.57
N PRO A 141 11.66 -21.72 -14.09
CA PRO A 141 11.22 -22.81 -14.95
C PRO A 141 10.10 -22.40 -15.92
N THR A 142 9.94 -23.13 -17.02
CA THR A 142 8.91 -22.86 -18.04
C THR A 142 7.70 -23.81 -17.96
N VAL A 143 7.65 -24.66 -16.94
CA VAL A 143 6.57 -25.63 -16.73
C VAL A 143 6.38 -25.87 -15.23
N ASP A 144 5.15 -26.17 -14.82
CA ASP A 144 4.85 -26.59 -13.45
C ASP A 144 5.50 -27.95 -13.13
N ASP A 145 5.84 -28.15 -11.87
CA ASP A 145 6.25 -29.43 -11.32
C ASP A 145 5.23 -29.88 -10.25
N PRO A 146 4.24 -30.73 -10.61
CA PRO A 146 3.17 -31.13 -9.71
C PRO A 146 3.67 -32.01 -8.55
N THR A 147 4.91 -32.49 -8.58
CA THR A 147 5.49 -33.26 -7.48
C THR A 147 5.90 -32.37 -6.30
N VAL A 148 6.05 -31.05 -6.53
CA VAL A 148 6.36 -30.07 -5.49
C VAL A 148 5.11 -29.69 -4.71
N SER A 149 5.20 -29.86 -3.38
CA SER A 149 4.12 -29.58 -2.42
C SER A 149 4.10 -28.14 -1.89
N THR A 150 5.22 -27.42 -1.97
CA THR A 150 5.27 -25.98 -1.66
C THR A 150 4.71 -25.16 -2.82
N PRO A 151 4.43 -23.86 -2.62
CA PRO A 151 4.16 -22.97 -3.74
C PRO A 151 5.22 -23.09 -4.82
N TYR A 152 4.80 -23.25 -6.06
CA TYR A 152 5.70 -23.46 -7.19
C TYR A 152 5.38 -22.47 -8.29
N ARG A 153 6.37 -21.80 -8.84
CA ARG A 153 6.20 -20.82 -9.90
C ARG A 153 6.91 -21.24 -11.19
N TRP A 154 6.39 -20.75 -12.30
CA TRP A 154 6.97 -20.95 -13.61
C TRP A 154 6.52 -19.85 -14.57
N ARG A 155 7.11 -19.83 -15.75
CA ARG A 155 6.70 -18.99 -16.87
C ARG A 155 5.99 -19.83 -17.91
N ASP A 156 4.87 -19.34 -18.42
CA ASP A 156 4.15 -19.94 -19.54
C ASP A 156 3.93 -18.87 -20.61
N GLY A 157 4.79 -18.87 -21.63
CA GLY A 157 4.92 -17.75 -22.56
C GLY A 157 5.22 -16.44 -21.83
N ASP A 158 4.37 -15.44 -22.02
CA ASP A 158 4.46 -14.13 -21.36
C ASP A 158 3.86 -14.09 -19.95
N ARG A 159 3.22 -15.19 -19.51
CA ARG A 159 2.58 -15.27 -18.20
C ARG A 159 3.60 -15.71 -17.14
N ASN A 160 3.56 -15.07 -15.98
CA ASN A 160 4.19 -15.59 -14.78
C ASN A 160 3.10 -16.26 -13.95
N LEU A 161 3.31 -17.52 -13.58
CA LEU A 161 2.32 -18.33 -12.89
C LEU A 161 2.87 -18.84 -11.57
N VAL A 162 1.98 -19.05 -10.62
CA VAL A 162 2.29 -19.70 -9.34
C VAL A 162 1.16 -20.62 -8.93
N ARG A 163 1.51 -21.85 -8.57
CA ARG A 163 0.61 -22.80 -7.95
C ARG A 163 0.74 -22.69 -6.45
N VAL A 164 -0.39 -22.55 -5.76
CA VAL A 164 -0.49 -22.55 -4.30
C VAL A 164 -1.58 -23.54 -3.92
N GLN A 165 -1.23 -24.57 -3.14
CA GLN A 165 -2.16 -25.62 -2.71
C GLN A 165 -3.00 -26.22 -3.86
N GLY A 166 -2.36 -26.47 -5.00
CA GLY A 166 -3.00 -27.11 -6.16
C GLY A 166 -3.78 -26.16 -7.08
N VAL A 167 -3.93 -24.88 -6.73
CA VAL A 167 -4.58 -23.87 -7.57
C VAL A 167 -3.53 -22.98 -8.22
N THR A 168 -3.66 -22.76 -9.53
CA THR A 168 -2.77 -21.87 -10.28
C THR A 168 -3.30 -20.44 -10.29
N PHE A 169 -2.40 -19.50 -10.02
CA PHE A 169 -2.66 -18.08 -9.98
C PHE A 169 -1.70 -17.36 -10.93
N GLU A 170 -2.16 -16.23 -11.47
CA GLU A 170 -1.34 -15.37 -12.31
C GLU A 170 -0.60 -14.33 -11.47
N LEU A 171 0.71 -14.29 -11.61
CA LEU A 171 1.57 -13.26 -11.05
C LEU A 171 1.61 -12.06 -12.02
N PRO A 172 1.25 -10.86 -11.57
CA PRO A 172 1.43 -9.65 -12.34
C PRO A 172 2.90 -9.45 -12.73
N HIS A 173 3.16 -8.93 -13.92
CA HIS A 173 4.51 -8.55 -14.34
C HIS A 173 5.11 -7.51 -13.38
N ASP A 174 4.33 -6.47 -13.10
CA ASP A 174 4.66 -5.44 -12.12
C ASP A 174 3.85 -5.67 -10.84
N ILE A 175 4.53 -6.18 -9.80
CA ILE A 175 3.92 -6.36 -8.49
C ILE A 175 4.05 -5.03 -7.72
N PRO A 176 2.94 -4.36 -7.33
CA PRO A 176 3.00 -3.07 -6.66
C PRO A 176 3.52 -3.18 -5.22
N GLU A 177 4.09 -2.10 -4.68
CA GLU A 177 4.53 -2.08 -3.27
C GLU A 177 3.37 -2.24 -2.28
N ARG A 178 2.23 -1.62 -2.59
CA ARG A 178 1.00 -1.79 -1.82
C ARG A 178 0.48 -3.22 -1.88
N GLY A 179 0.87 -3.98 -2.89
CA GLY A 179 0.44 -5.34 -3.13
C GLY A 179 -0.90 -5.48 -3.83
N VAL A 180 -1.22 -6.72 -4.20
CA VAL A 180 -2.39 -7.11 -4.97
C VAL A 180 -2.76 -8.57 -4.69
N ALA A 181 -4.06 -8.85 -4.60
CA ALA A 181 -4.55 -10.21 -4.52
C ALA A 181 -4.37 -10.92 -5.86
N LEU A 182 -3.85 -12.14 -5.86
CA LEU A 182 -3.66 -12.90 -7.08
C LEU A 182 -5.00 -13.44 -7.59
N ARG A 183 -5.14 -13.42 -8.91
CA ARG A 183 -6.28 -13.98 -9.63
C ARG A 183 -5.97 -15.39 -10.09
N VAL A 184 -6.97 -16.27 -10.04
CA VAL A 184 -6.87 -17.63 -10.58
C VAL A 184 -6.51 -17.52 -12.07
N ALA A 185 -5.56 -18.34 -12.50
CA ALA A 185 -5.18 -18.42 -13.90
C ALA A 185 -6.25 -19.21 -14.64
N ASN A 186 -6.99 -18.53 -15.51
CA ASN A 186 -7.82 -19.15 -16.54
C ASN A 186 -6.99 -19.47 -17.79
#